data_AF-A0A1H6FRE7-F1
#
_entry.id   AF-A0A1H6FRE7-F1
#
_cell.length_a   1.000
_cell.length_b   1.000
_cell.length_c   1.000
_cell.angle_alpha   90.00
_cell.angle_beta   90.00
_cell.angle_gamma   90.00
#
_symmetry.space_group_name_H-M   'P 1'
#
loop_
_entity.id
_entity.type
_entity.pdbx_description
1 polymer ?
#
loop_
_entity_poly.entity_id
_entity_poly.type
_entity_poly.pdbx_seq_one_letter_code
_entity_poly.pdbx_strand_id
1 'polypeptide(L)'
;MEFPTRAHVDDLIDPQPLPPFVRVAYEPSAETVSDPLETIRSELDELPLDDLEAGSTVAVGVGSRGIHHLEAYVEEIVSALQTRDLKPLVVPAMGSHGGATSEGQLELLEALGVTESSVGAPIDADMAVDELGEVTVGGTETTVSFSSVAREADGVVVLNRVKPHTNFTGKLESGLCKMSVVGLGKQPGAKSFHSTAIRHGYVETMEALLSVVREETPLLGGIALVENFDEETAHIEGVSASAFEQREPELLARARAEMATLPTDDLDLLVVDEIGKEISGAGMDTNVIGRYQVLNAPDPETPAIDLIYARGLTERTKGNGNGIGLSDITRRDAIEQLDLQKTYANALTSGSLSKAQLPVVAPDDELAIRTSLSALGGYDPETVTIAWIENTTELSEMHVSPALLEEISDDVTVLERERLEFEDGTRAFVSE
;
A
#
# COMPACT_ATOMS: atom_id res chain seq x y z
N MET A 1 17.91 25.19 0.47
CA MET A 1 16.83 26.19 0.61
C MET A 1 17.04 26.92 1.92
N GLU A 2 16.68 28.19 2.01
CA GLU A 2 16.74 28.94 3.27
C GLU A 2 15.38 28.83 3.94
N PHE A 3 15.32 28.12 5.07
CA PHE A 3 14.11 27.98 5.88
C PHE A 3 14.15 28.92 7.09
N PRO A 4 13.00 29.36 7.61
CA PRO A 4 12.91 30.15 8.84
C PRO A 4 13.72 29.52 9.98
N THR A 5 14.38 30.34 10.78
CA THR A 5 15.06 29.89 12.01
C THR A 5 14.04 29.79 13.14
N ARG A 6 14.41 29.15 14.27
CA ARG A 6 13.59 29.15 15.48
C ARG A 6 13.12 30.56 15.85
N ALA A 7 14.05 31.53 15.93
CA ALA A 7 13.74 32.91 16.29
C ALA A 7 12.74 33.59 15.33
N HIS A 8 12.78 33.26 14.02
CA HIS A 8 11.80 33.81 13.08
C HIS A 8 10.38 33.29 13.31
N VAL A 9 10.23 32.05 13.79
CA VAL A 9 8.92 31.40 13.96
C VAL A 9 8.37 31.63 15.37
N ASP A 10 9.23 31.63 16.39
CA ASP A 10 8.85 31.79 17.80
C ASP A 10 8.12 33.13 18.04
N ASP A 11 8.51 34.19 17.33
CA ASP A 11 7.86 35.50 17.39
C ASP A 11 6.50 35.57 16.65
N LEU A 12 6.16 34.55 15.84
CA LEU A 12 4.94 34.51 15.02
C LEU A 12 3.82 33.68 15.65
N ILE A 13 4.15 32.82 16.62
CA ILE A 13 3.22 31.83 17.17
C ILE A 13 3.25 31.93 18.69
N ASP A 14 2.11 32.30 19.27
CA ASP A 14 1.98 32.35 20.73
C ASP A 14 2.19 30.94 21.33
N PRO A 15 2.88 30.83 22.48
CA PRO A 15 3.03 29.56 23.17
C PRO A 15 1.66 28.95 23.47
N GLN A 16 1.39 27.78 22.90
CA GLN A 16 0.22 26.99 23.24
C GLN A 16 0.57 26.06 24.42
N PRO A 17 -0.27 25.98 25.47
CA PRO A 17 -0.14 24.88 26.43
C PRO A 17 -0.23 23.56 25.66
N LEU A 18 0.48 22.52 26.08
CA LEU A 18 0.35 21.19 25.47
C LEU A 18 -0.64 20.37 26.30
N PRO A 19 -1.45 19.50 25.67
CA PRO A 19 -2.19 18.51 26.43
C PRO A 19 -1.19 17.51 27.05
N PRO A 20 -1.55 16.84 28.16
CA PRO A 20 -0.86 15.62 28.54
C PRO A 20 -1.08 14.55 27.46
N PHE A 21 -0.32 13.46 27.49
CA PHE A 21 -0.48 12.34 26.56
C PHE A 21 -0.67 11.04 27.32
N VAL A 22 -1.33 10.10 26.66
CA VAL A 22 -1.50 8.74 27.16
C VAL A 22 -0.98 7.79 26.10
N ARG A 23 0.00 6.97 26.47
CA ARG A 23 0.48 5.88 25.64
C ARG A 23 -0.48 4.71 25.77
N VAL A 24 -1.01 4.23 24.65
CA VAL A 24 -2.03 3.20 24.60
C VAL A 24 -1.63 2.07 23.66
N ALA A 25 -2.02 0.85 24.00
CA ALA A 25 -2.03 -0.28 23.09
C ALA A 25 -3.39 -0.36 22.40
N TYR A 26 -3.39 -0.49 21.09
CA TYR A 26 -4.57 -0.67 20.25
C TYR A 26 -4.48 -2.03 19.56
N GLU A 27 -5.34 -2.95 19.98
CA GLU A 27 -5.33 -4.34 19.51
C GLU A 27 -6.75 -4.70 19.07
N PRO A 28 -7.20 -4.23 17.88
CA PRO A 28 -8.50 -4.62 17.36
C PRO A 28 -8.53 -6.13 17.13
N SER A 29 -9.73 -6.72 17.17
CA SER A 29 -9.88 -8.14 16.89
C SER A 29 -9.44 -8.48 15.47
N ALA A 30 -8.34 -9.22 15.35
CA ALA A 30 -7.82 -9.72 14.08
C ALA A 30 -8.00 -11.24 14.00
N GLU A 31 -8.55 -11.72 12.89
CA GLU A 31 -8.55 -13.15 12.56
C GLU A 31 -7.31 -13.47 11.72
N THR A 32 -6.65 -14.59 12.01
CA THR A 32 -5.51 -15.11 11.24
C THR A 32 -5.80 -16.56 10.84
N VAL A 33 -5.45 -16.94 9.61
CA VAL A 33 -5.57 -18.33 9.14
C VAL A 33 -4.63 -19.23 9.93
N SER A 34 -5.15 -20.32 10.50
CA SER A 34 -4.37 -21.20 11.38
C SER A 34 -3.32 -22.07 10.66
N ASP A 35 -3.62 -22.51 9.44
CA ASP A 35 -2.70 -23.25 8.58
C ASP A 35 -2.75 -22.68 7.15
N PRO A 36 -2.01 -21.59 6.89
CA PRO A 36 -2.10 -20.90 5.61
C PRO A 36 -1.58 -21.75 4.45
N LEU A 37 -0.61 -22.64 4.68
CA LEU A 37 -0.05 -23.48 3.61
C LEU A 37 -1.01 -24.60 3.21
N GLU A 38 -1.64 -25.28 4.18
CA GLU A 38 -2.70 -26.25 3.88
C GLU A 38 -3.89 -25.57 3.20
N THR A 39 -4.26 -24.37 3.64
CA THR A 39 -5.35 -23.59 3.03
C THR A 39 -5.03 -23.22 1.59
N ILE A 40 -3.81 -22.72 1.29
CA ILE A 40 -3.37 -22.46 -0.10
C ILE A 40 -3.51 -23.69 -0.96
N ARG A 41 -3.07 -24.86 -0.46
CA ARG A 41 -3.18 -26.11 -1.20
C ARG A 41 -4.64 -26.44 -1.51
N SER A 42 -5.52 -26.38 -0.51
CA SER A 42 -6.96 -26.63 -0.70
C SER A 42 -7.61 -25.65 -1.67
N GLU A 43 -7.30 -24.36 -1.56
CA GLU A 43 -7.85 -23.32 -2.43
C GLU A 43 -7.32 -23.42 -3.86
N LEU A 44 -6.10 -23.94 -4.04
CA LEU A 44 -5.55 -24.23 -5.36
C LEU A 44 -6.33 -25.37 -6.06
N ASP A 45 -6.90 -26.31 -5.30
CA ASP A 45 -7.72 -27.41 -5.83
C ASP A 45 -9.05 -26.92 -6.44
N GLU A 46 -9.51 -25.72 -6.07
CA GLU A 46 -10.73 -25.10 -6.61
C GLU A 46 -10.50 -24.47 -8.00
N LEU A 47 -9.24 -24.35 -8.44
CA LEU A 47 -8.91 -23.88 -9.78
C LEU A 47 -9.01 -25.02 -10.81
N PRO A 48 -9.26 -24.73 -12.11
CA PRO A 48 -9.40 -25.74 -13.16
C PRO A 48 -8.05 -26.36 -13.60
N LEU A 49 -7.23 -26.80 -12.64
CA LEU A 49 -5.92 -27.42 -12.89
C LEU A 49 -6.05 -28.84 -13.44
N ASP A 50 -7.15 -29.54 -13.13
CA ASP A 50 -7.42 -30.89 -13.62
C ASP A 50 -7.70 -30.94 -15.13
N ASP A 51 -7.94 -29.78 -15.76
CA ASP A 51 -8.09 -29.66 -17.21
C ASP A 51 -6.74 -29.70 -17.96
N LEU A 52 -5.62 -29.60 -17.23
CA LEU A 52 -4.27 -29.66 -17.80
C LEU A 52 -3.74 -31.09 -17.92
N GLU A 53 -2.92 -31.34 -18.93
CA GLU A 53 -2.25 -32.63 -19.10
C GLU A 53 -1.02 -32.74 -18.18
N ALA A 54 -0.67 -33.98 -17.80
CA ALA A 54 0.58 -34.22 -17.08
C ALA A 54 1.79 -33.70 -17.88
N GLY A 55 2.64 -32.94 -17.22
CA GLY A 55 3.82 -32.28 -17.79
C GLY A 55 3.54 -30.90 -18.39
N SER A 56 2.31 -30.39 -18.34
CA SER A 56 1.94 -29.03 -18.72
C SER A 56 2.65 -27.98 -17.87
N THR A 57 3.00 -26.86 -18.48
CA THR A 57 3.66 -25.73 -17.82
C THR A 57 2.63 -24.79 -17.22
N VAL A 58 2.81 -24.40 -15.96
CA VAL A 58 1.92 -23.43 -15.28
C VAL A 58 2.73 -22.21 -14.85
N ALA A 59 2.40 -21.05 -15.41
CA ALA A 59 3.00 -19.80 -14.99
C ALA A 59 2.35 -19.32 -13.68
N VAL A 60 3.17 -19.04 -12.66
CA VAL A 60 2.76 -18.51 -11.37
C VAL A 60 3.14 -17.04 -11.30
N GLY A 61 2.15 -16.16 -11.44
CA GLY A 61 2.32 -14.71 -11.42
C GLY A 61 2.52 -14.16 -10.01
N VAL A 62 3.69 -13.59 -9.72
CA VAL A 62 4.06 -13.06 -8.39
C VAL A 62 4.32 -11.55 -8.42
N GLY A 63 3.71 -10.83 -7.48
CA GLY A 63 3.81 -9.38 -7.37
C GLY A 63 5.04 -8.89 -6.61
N SER A 64 5.18 -7.56 -6.51
CA SER A 64 6.29 -6.88 -5.81
C SER A 64 5.89 -6.31 -4.44
N ARG A 65 4.71 -6.65 -3.95
CA ARG A 65 4.23 -6.15 -2.65
C ARG A 65 4.76 -7.06 -1.54
N GLY A 66 5.13 -6.45 -0.42
CA GLY A 66 5.35 -7.17 0.83
C GLY A 66 4.03 -7.83 1.20
N ILE A 67 4.04 -9.15 1.24
CA ILE A 67 2.99 -10.01 1.77
C ILE A 67 3.69 -10.84 2.83
N HIS A 68 3.11 -10.92 4.02
CA HIS A 68 3.70 -11.72 5.09
C HIS A 68 3.79 -13.19 4.63
N HIS A 69 4.97 -13.80 4.74
CA HIS A 69 5.27 -15.16 4.25
C HIS A 69 5.15 -15.40 2.73
N LEU A 70 5.30 -14.38 1.88
CA LEU A 70 5.21 -14.54 0.42
C LEU A 70 6.04 -15.71 -0.14
N GLU A 71 7.30 -15.85 0.29
CA GLU A 71 8.19 -16.95 -0.12
C GLU A 71 7.54 -18.32 0.09
N ALA A 72 7.02 -18.58 1.30
CA ALA A 72 6.42 -19.85 1.66
C ALA A 72 5.12 -20.12 0.88
N TYR A 73 4.35 -19.07 0.58
CA TYR A 73 3.13 -19.19 -0.23
C TYR A 73 3.44 -19.55 -1.68
N VAL A 74 4.48 -18.94 -2.25
CA VAL A 74 4.92 -19.28 -3.62
C VAL A 74 5.49 -20.70 -3.65
N GLU A 75 6.33 -21.07 -2.67
CA GLU A 75 6.86 -22.44 -2.55
C GLU A 75 5.74 -23.49 -2.46
N GLU A 76 4.71 -23.24 -1.63
CA GLU A 76 3.59 -24.17 -1.49
C GLU A 76 2.78 -24.30 -2.78
N ILE A 77 2.50 -23.19 -3.49
CA ILE A 77 1.83 -23.25 -4.81
C ILE A 77 2.67 -24.07 -5.80
N VAL A 78 3.98 -23.82 -5.85
CA VAL A 78 4.92 -24.56 -6.72
C VAL A 78 4.90 -26.06 -6.39
N SER A 79 5.03 -26.41 -5.12
CA SER A 79 5.02 -27.80 -4.62
C SER A 79 3.69 -28.51 -4.94
N ALA A 80 2.57 -27.83 -4.74
CA ALA A 80 1.25 -28.36 -5.02
C ALA A 80 1.01 -28.59 -6.52
N LEU A 81 1.57 -27.75 -7.40
CA LEU A 81 1.57 -27.97 -8.85
C LEU A 81 2.47 -29.14 -9.26
N GLN A 82 3.69 -29.24 -8.70
CA GLN A 82 4.61 -30.35 -8.98
C GLN A 82 4.05 -31.71 -8.56
N THR A 83 3.30 -31.77 -7.44
CA THR A 83 2.63 -32.99 -6.97
C THR A 83 1.59 -33.51 -7.98
N ARG A 84 1.08 -32.63 -8.87
CA ARG A 84 0.17 -32.96 -9.97
C ARG A 84 0.87 -33.32 -11.28
N ASP A 85 2.20 -33.50 -11.26
CA ASP A 85 3.04 -33.68 -12.45
C ASP A 85 2.99 -32.46 -13.40
N LEU A 86 2.69 -31.27 -12.88
CA LEU A 86 2.76 -30.01 -13.64
C LEU A 86 4.14 -29.36 -13.47
N LYS A 87 4.53 -28.50 -14.41
CA LYS A 87 5.81 -27.79 -14.42
C LYS A 87 5.61 -26.32 -14.09
N PRO A 88 5.71 -25.90 -12.82
CA PRO A 88 5.57 -24.50 -12.46
C PRO A 88 6.75 -23.67 -12.97
N LEU A 89 6.43 -22.44 -13.38
CA LEU A 89 7.37 -21.39 -13.77
C LEU A 89 6.93 -20.09 -13.09
N VAL A 90 7.77 -19.48 -12.27
CA VAL A 90 7.43 -18.22 -11.63
C VAL A 90 7.68 -17.07 -12.62
N VAL A 91 6.66 -16.22 -12.79
CA VAL A 91 6.72 -15.05 -13.68
C VAL A 91 6.44 -13.80 -12.85
N PRO A 92 7.33 -12.80 -12.81
CA PRO A 92 7.04 -11.53 -12.15
C PRO A 92 5.85 -10.82 -12.82
N ALA A 93 4.78 -10.61 -12.05
CA ALA A 93 3.55 -9.94 -12.45
C ALA A 93 3.49 -8.53 -11.86
N MET A 94 4.49 -7.69 -12.16
CA MET A 94 4.72 -6.44 -11.44
C MET A 94 4.49 -5.16 -12.26
N GLY A 95 4.02 -5.30 -13.50
CA GLY A 95 3.82 -4.17 -14.41
C GLY A 95 5.13 -3.42 -14.69
N SER A 96 5.22 -2.16 -14.27
CA SER A 96 6.39 -1.30 -14.46
C SER A 96 7.37 -1.27 -13.28
N HIS A 97 7.11 -2.04 -12.20
CA HIS A 97 8.01 -2.09 -11.05
C HIS A 97 9.37 -2.70 -11.42
N GLY A 98 10.38 -2.48 -10.57
CA GLY A 98 11.76 -2.91 -10.85
C GLY A 98 12.38 -2.13 -11.99
N GLY A 99 11.97 -0.87 -12.20
CA GLY A 99 12.43 -0.07 -13.34
C GLY A 99 11.97 -0.57 -14.71
N ALA A 100 11.01 -1.50 -14.76
CA ALA A 100 10.58 -2.19 -15.97
C ALA A 100 11.71 -2.93 -16.71
N THR A 101 12.66 -3.49 -15.97
CA THR A 101 13.70 -4.38 -16.51
C THR A 101 13.62 -5.75 -15.86
N SER A 102 14.12 -6.77 -16.55
CA SER A 102 14.18 -8.14 -16.03
C SER A 102 15.02 -8.21 -14.76
N GLU A 103 16.19 -7.55 -14.75
CA GLU A 103 17.08 -7.53 -13.58
C GLU A 103 16.42 -6.87 -12.37
N GLY A 104 15.74 -5.74 -12.56
CA GLY A 104 15.09 -5.04 -11.45
C GLY A 104 13.86 -5.78 -10.91
N GLN A 105 13.15 -6.57 -11.73
CA GLN A 105 12.08 -7.44 -11.24
C GLN A 105 12.62 -8.65 -10.46
N LEU A 106 13.76 -9.22 -10.89
CA LEU A 106 14.46 -10.27 -10.15
C LEU A 106 14.98 -9.76 -8.80
N GLU A 107 15.63 -8.59 -8.77
CA GLU A 107 16.09 -7.95 -7.52
C GLU A 107 14.94 -7.72 -6.53
N LEU A 108 13.75 -7.36 -7.03
CA LEU A 108 12.56 -7.19 -6.19
C LEU A 108 12.04 -8.52 -5.63
N LEU A 109 11.99 -9.59 -6.44
CA LEU A 109 11.61 -10.92 -5.93
C LEU A 109 12.62 -11.43 -4.89
N GLU A 110 13.92 -11.28 -5.15
CA GLU A 110 14.98 -11.68 -4.22
C GLU A 110 14.86 -10.92 -2.89
N ALA A 111 14.57 -9.61 -2.92
CA ALA A 111 14.32 -8.82 -1.73
C ALA A 111 13.07 -9.25 -0.93
N LEU A 112 12.15 -9.99 -1.56
CA LEU A 112 10.96 -10.58 -0.95
C LEU A 112 11.16 -12.06 -0.55
N GLY A 113 12.39 -12.59 -0.67
CA GLY A 113 12.71 -14.00 -0.36
C GLY A 113 12.39 -14.98 -1.50
N VAL A 114 11.85 -14.51 -2.63
CA VAL A 114 11.47 -15.35 -3.77
C VAL A 114 12.65 -15.51 -4.72
N THR A 115 13.27 -16.68 -4.70
CA THR A 115 14.38 -17.08 -5.57
C THR A 115 14.13 -18.48 -6.11
N GLU A 116 14.76 -18.86 -7.22
CA GLU A 116 14.59 -20.22 -7.76
C GLU A 116 14.91 -21.32 -6.73
N SER A 117 15.90 -21.05 -5.88
CA SER A 117 16.30 -21.98 -4.81
C SER A 117 15.32 -22.05 -3.66
N SER A 118 14.67 -20.94 -3.28
CA SER A 118 13.71 -20.95 -2.17
C SER A 118 12.39 -21.58 -2.59
N VAL A 119 11.91 -21.32 -3.80
CA VAL A 119 10.59 -21.82 -4.24
C VAL A 119 10.66 -23.14 -5.00
N GLY A 120 11.85 -23.57 -5.45
CA GLY A 120 12.03 -24.85 -6.14
C GLY A 120 11.51 -24.88 -7.59
N ALA A 121 11.39 -23.72 -8.23
CA ALA A 121 10.97 -23.57 -9.63
C ALA A 121 11.79 -22.48 -10.34
N PRO A 122 11.95 -22.55 -11.67
CA PRO A 122 12.59 -21.49 -12.44
C PRO A 122 11.82 -20.16 -12.31
N ILE A 123 12.55 -19.05 -12.41
CA ILE A 123 11.96 -17.70 -12.48
C ILE A 123 12.30 -17.12 -13.85
N ASP A 124 11.28 -16.76 -14.62
CA ASP A 124 11.45 -16.06 -15.90
C ASP A 124 10.91 -14.63 -15.81
N ALA A 125 11.84 -13.68 -15.80
CA ALA A 125 11.59 -12.26 -15.68
C ALA A 125 11.62 -11.52 -17.04
N ASP A 126 11.47 -12.21 -18.17
CA ASP A 126 11.38 -11.53 -19.46
C ASP A 126 10.25 -10.49 -19.45
N MET A 127 10.55 -9.31 -20.01
CA MET A 127 9.67 -8.17 -20.13
C MET A 127 8.92 -8.13 -21.46
N ALA A 128 9.18 -9.09 -22.36
CA ALA A 128 8.44 -9.27 -23.60
C ALA A 128 6.94 -9.47 -23.36
N VAL A 129 6.15 -8.87 -24.24
CA VAL A 129 4.68 -8.97 -24.24
C VAL A 129 4.16 -9.27 -25.63
N ASP A 130 3.03 -9.97 -25.67
CA ASP A 130 2.18 -10.10 -26.84
C ASP A 130 1.02 -9.10 -26.74
N GLU A 131 0.67 -8.51 -27.87
CA GLU A 131 -0.56 -7.72 -28.01
C GLU A 131 -1.72 -8.68 -28.27
N LEU A 132 -2.66 -8.75 -27.32
CA LEU A 132 -3.82 -9.62 -27.38
C LEU A 132 -4.95 -9.04 -28.24
N GLY A 133 -4.97 -7.72 -28.36
CA GLY A 133 -5.99 -6.99 -29.09
C GLY A 133 -6.18 -5.57 -28.55
N GLU A 134 -7.31 -4.98 -28.89
CA GLU A 134 -7.67 -3.61 -28.47
C GLU A 134 -9.11 -3.59 -27.95
N VAL A 135 -9.35 -2.74 -26.96
CA VAL A 135 -10.70 -2.41 -26.48
C VAL A 135 -10.94 -0.91 -26.58
N THR A 136 -12.22 -0.51 -26.61
CA THR A 136 -12.58 0.91 -26.54
C THR A 136 -13.25 1.21 -25.21
N VAL A 137 -12.65 2.10 -24.42
CA VAL A 137 -13.17 2.59 -23.14
C VAL A 137 -13.42 4.08 -23.24
N GLY A 138 -14.65 4.53 -23.01
CA GLY A 138 -15.01 5.95 -23.12
C GLY A 138 -14.64 6.60 -24.47
N GLY A 139 -14.58 5.81 -25.55
CA GLY A 139 -14.16 6.26 -26.90
C GLY A 139 -12.64 6.39 -27.09
N THR A 140 -11.82 5.86 -26.18
CA THR A 140 -10.37 5.72 -26.34
C THR A 140 -10.02 4.27 -26.62
N GLU A 141 -9.27 4.04 -27.70
CA GLU A 141 -8.72 2.72 -28.03
C GLU A 141 -7.54 2.43 -27.10
N THR A 142 -7.56 1.24 -26.50
CA THR A 142 -6.63 0.81 -25.46
C THR A 142 -6.12 -0.58 -25.81
N THR A 143 -4.82 -0.69 -26.09
CA THR A 143 -4.16 -1.97 -26.39
C THR A 143 -4.09 -2.84 -25.14
N VAL A 144 -4.41 -4.12 -25.30
CA VAL A 144 -4.27 -5.16 -24.27
C VAL A 144 -2.97 -5.91 -24.51
N SER A 145 -2.05 -5.84 -23.56
CA SER A 145 -0.76 -6.55 -23.62
C SER A 145 -0.69 -7.59 -22.51
N PHE A 146 0.04 -8.68 -22.74
CA PHE A 146 0.24 -9.74 -21.77
C PHE A 146 1.62 -10.37 -21.93
N SER A 147 2.23 -10.82 -20.84
CA SER A 147 3.57 -11.41 -20.82
C SER A 147 3.65 -12.60 -21.79
N SER A 148 4.62 -12.57 -22.71
CA SER A 148 4.80 -13.65 -23.67
C SER A 148 5.11 -14.97 -22.99
N VAL A 149 5.97 -14.95 -21.95
CA VAL A 149 6.29 -16.11 -21.12
C VAL A 149 5.03 -16.71 -20.48
N ALA A 150 4.18 -15.88 -19.86
CA ALA A 150 2.95 -16.38 -19.24
C ALA A 150 1.94 -16.88 -20.29
N ARG A 151 1.90 -16.27 -21.49
CA ARG A 151 1.04 -16.68 -22.60
C ARG A 151 1.44 -18.03 -23.19
N GLU A 152 2.74 -18.33 -23.21
CA GLU A 152 3.29 -19.59 -23.73
C GLU A 152 3.07 -20.80 -22.81
N ALA A 153 2.76 -20.57 -21.53
CA ALA A 153 2.40 -21.62 -20.60
C ALA A 153 1.06 -22.27 -20.97
N ASP A 154 0.81 -23.49 -20.49
CA ASP A 154 -0.47 -24.18 -20.69
C ASP A 154 -1.54 -23.68 -19.71
N GLY A 155 -1.13 -23.09 -18.58
CA GLY A 155 -1.99 -22.50 -17.56
C GLY A 155 -1.31 -21.30 -16.88
N VAL A 156 -2.11 -20.34 -16.41
CA VAL A 156 -1.64 -19.20 -15.60
C VAL A 156 -2.46 -19.10 -14.32
N VAL A 157 -1.75 -19.01 -13.19
CA VAL A 157 -2.31 -18.72 -11.86
C VAL A 157 -1.59 -17.50 -11.30
N VAL A 158 -2.32 -16.57 -10.68
CA VAL A 158 -1.73 -15.39 -10.04
C VAL A 158 -1.88 -15.44 -8.52
N LEU A 159 -0.88 -14.98 -7.77
CA LEU A 159 -0.95 -14.80 -6.31
C LEU A 159 -0.97 -13.30 -6.00
N ASN A 160 -2.01 -12.81 -5.32
CA ASN A 160 -2.12 -11.38 -5.00
C ASN A 160 -2.82 -11.13 -3.66
N ARG A 161 -2.44 -10.04 -2.99
CA ARG A 161 -3.15 -9.48 -1.84
C ARG A 161 -4.24 -8.50 -2.30
N VAL A 162 -5.49 -8.82 -2.01
CA VAL A 162 -6.62 -7.91 -2.19
C VAL A 162 -6.54 -6.83 -1.12
N LYS A 163 -6.40 -5.55 -1.54
CA LYS A 163 -6.27 -4.41 -0.62
C LYS A 163 -6.86 -3.13 -1.25
N PRO A 164 -7.45 -2.23 -0.45
CA PRO A 164 -7.77 -0.88 -0.89
C PRO A 164 -6.59 -0.17 -1.55
N HIS A 165 -6.86 0.51 -2.66
CA HIS A 165 -5.88 1.20 -3.45
C HIS A 165 -5.64 2.61 -2.91
N THR A 166 -4.39 3.02 -2.83
CA THR A 166 -4.00 4.29 -2.20
C THR A 166 -4.31 5.56 -3.03
N ASN A 167 -5.06 5.45 -4.13
CA ASN A 167 -5.30 6.57 -5.06
C ASN A 167 -6.75 6.67 -5.55
N PHE A 168 -7.59 5.66 -5.30
CA PHE A 168 -8.97 5.67 -5.74
C PHE A 168 -9.75 4.59 -5.00
N THR A 169 -11.08 4.74 -4.97
CA THR A 169 -12.01 3.73 -4.43
C THR A 169 -12.87 3.15 -5.57
N GLY A 170 -13.09 1.85 -5.55
CA GLY A 170 -13.90 1.15 -6.55
C GLY A 170 -14.42 -0.21 -6.07
N LYS A 171 -15.17 -0.90 -6.94
CA LYS A 171 -15.52 -2.32 -6.71
C LYS A 171 -14.37 -3.28 -7.00
N LEU A 172 -13.42 -2.86 -7.84
CA LEU A 172 -12.19 -3.56 -8.16
C LEU A 172 -11.02 -2.60 -7.96
N GLU A 173 -10.01 -3.02 -7.19
CA GLU A 173 -8.90 -2.18 -6.75
C GLU A 173 -7.56 -2.89 -6.91
N SER A 174 -6.85 -3.21 -5.83
CA SER A 174 -5.70 -4.14 -5.88
C SER A 174 -6.21 -5.56 -5.66
N GLY A 175 -5.71 -6.51 -6.43
CA GLY A 175 -6.15 -7.91 -6.40
C GLY A 175 -5.72 -8.68 -7.65
N LEU A 176 -6.33 -9.83 -7.85
CA LEU A 176 -6.19 -10.73 -9.00
C LEU A 176 -6.51 -10.03 -10.33
N CYS A 177 -7.59 -9.25 -10.45
CA CYS A 177 -7.94 -8.54 -11.70
C CYS A 177 -6.79 -7.63 -12.16
N LYS A 178 -6.32 -6.79 -11.24
CA LYS A 178 -5.22 -5.86 -11.50
C LYS A 178 -3.91 -6.62 -11.76
N MET A 179 -3.67 -7.73 -11.06
CA MET A 179 -2.50 -8.58 -11.30
C MET A 179 -2.48 -9.12 -12.73
N SER A 180 -3.60 -9.65 -13.20
CA SER A 180 -3.71 -10.25 -14.53
C SER A 180 -3.62 -9.20 -15.65
N VAL A 181 -4.21 -8.03 -15.46
CA VAL A 181 -4.22 -6.97 -16.49
C VAL A 181 -2.95 -6.12 -16.46
N VAL A 182 -2.57 -5.60 -15.29
CA VAL A 182 -1.48 -4.64 -15.15
C VAL A 182 -0.17 -5.35 -14.81
N GLY A 183 -0.24 -6.34 -13.91
CA GLY A 183 0.93 -7.09 -13.46
C GLY A 183 1.56 -7.88 -14.61
N LEU A 184 0.79 -8.80 -15.19
CA LEU A 184 1.20 -9.62 -16.34
C LEU A 184 1.19 -8.84 -17.65
N GLY A 185 0.53 -7.68 -17.73
CA GLY A 185 0.66 -6.76 -18.86
C GLY A 185 2.04 -6.09 -18.98
N LYS A 186 2.92 -6.28 -17.99
CA LYS A 186 4.27 -5.68 -17.91
C LYS A 186 4.20 -4.16 -18.10
N GLN A 187 5.28 -3.53 -18.55
CA GLN A 187 5.31 -2.08 -18.74
C GLN A 187 4.34 -1.57 -19.82
N PRO A 188 4.21 -2.21 -20.99
CA PRO A 188 3.30 -1.73 -22.04
C PRO A 188 1.82 -1.78 -21.61
N GLY A 189 1.39 -2.90 -21.02
CA GLY A 189 0.02 -3.06 -20.52
C GLY A 189 -0.28 -2.11 -19.35
N ALA A 190 0.66 -1.96 -18.41
CA ALA A 190 0.51 -0.98 -17.34
C ALA A 190 0.37 0.45 -17.88
N LYS A 191 1.17 0.85 -18.88
CA LYS A 191 1.10 2.17 -19.49
C LYS A 191 -0.25 2.40 -20.19
N SER A 192 -0.71 1.42 -20.96
CA SER A 192 -1.99 1.46 -21.70
C SER A 192 -3.20 1.55 -20.75
N PHE A 193 -3.18 0.76 -19.67
CA PHE A 193 -4.20 0.81 -18.63
C PHE A 193 -4.26 2.19 -17.95
N HIS A 194 -3.13 2.69 -17.43
CA HIS A 194 -3.13 3.94 -16.67
C HIS A 194 -3.50 5.16 -17.53
N SER A 195 -3.05 5.23 -18.79
CA SER A 195 -3.38 6.35 -19.68
C SER A 195 -4.88 6.47 -19.94
N THR A 196 -5.56 5.33 -20.06
CA THR A 196 -7.01 5.24 -20.27
C THR A 196 -7.78 5.46 -18.97
N ALA A 197 -7.37 4.77 -17.91
CA ALA A 197 -8.01 4.80 -16.60
C ALA A 197 -8.00 6.18 -15.95
N ILE A 198 -6.94 6.98 -16.14
CA ILE A 198 -6.89 8.35 -15.64
C ILE A 198 -8.03 9.21 -16.21
N ARG A 199 -8.45 8.94 -17.45
CA ARG A 199 -9.49 9.72 -18.13
C ARG A 199 -10.90 9.15 -17.94
N HIS A 200 -11.04 7.83 -17.99
CA HIS A 200 -12.34 7.16 -18.07
C HIS A 200 -12.67 6.31 -16.85
N GLY A 201 -11.75 6.19 -15.89
CA GLY A 201 -11.95 5.46 -14.64
C GLY A 201 -11.20 4.12 -14.60
N TYR A 202 -10.65 3.79 -13.43
CA TYR A 202 -9.87 2.57 -13.22
C TYR A 202 -10.69 1.29 -13.35
N VAL A 203 -11.90 1.26 -12.76
CA VAL A 203 -12.74 0.05 -12.76
C VAL A 203 -13.19 -0.31 -14.16
N GLU A 204 -13.80 0.62 -14.90
CA GLU A 204 -14.30 0.37 -16.27
C GLU A 204 -13.16 -0.08 -17.20
N THR A 205 -11.99 0.56 -17.10
CA THR A 205 -10.82 0.19 -17.89
C THR A 205 -10.33 -1.21 -17.53
N MET A 206 -10.31 -1.57 -16.24
CA MET A 206 -9.82 -2.88 -15.78
C MET A 206 -10.73 -4.00 -16.26
N GLU A 207 -12.06 -3.84 -16.14
CA GLU A 207 -13.04 -4.83 -16.59
C GLU A 207 -12.96 -5.06 -18.10
N ALA A 208 -12.83 -3.98 -18.90
CA ALA A 208 -12.71 -4.09 -20.34
C ALA A 208 -11.45 -4.87 -20.76
N LEU A 209 -10.30 -4.59 -20.14
CA LEU A 209 -9.04 -5.27 -20.45
C LEU A 209 -9.05 -6.72 -19.96
N LEU A 210 -9.61 -6.98 -18.78
CA LEU A 210 -9.70 -8.32 -18.19
C LEU A 210 -10.51 -9.27 -19.07
N SER A 211 -11.58 -8.80 -19.70
CA SER A 211 -12.37 -9.61 -20.63
C SER A 211 -11.51 -10.20 -21.76
N VAL A 212 -10.63 -9.38 -22.36
CA VAL A 212 -9.72 -9.84 -23.42
C VAL A 212 -8.64 -10.77 -22.87
N VAL A 213 -8.06 -10.43 -21.70
CA VAL A 213 -7.07 -11.31 -21.05
C VAL A 213 -7.66 -12.69 -20.79
N ARG A 214 -8.89 -12.78 -20.28
CA ARG A 214 -9.55 -14.05 -19.99
C ARG A 214 -9.84 -14.87 -21.25
N GLU A 215 -10.25 -14.22 -22.34
CA GLU A 215 -10.58 -14.91 -23.59
C GLU A 215 -9.33 -15.39 -24.34
N GLU A 216 -8.28 -14.58 -24.33
CA GLU A 216 -7.12 -14.79 -25.20
C GLU A 216 -5.98 -15.54 -24.50
N THR A 217 -5.98 -15.69 -23.17
CA THR A 217 -4.85 -16.28 -22.41
C THR A 217 -5.27 -17.53 -21.63
N PRO A 218 -4.31 -18.40 -21.25
CA PRO A 218 -4.59 -19.58 -20.44
C PRO A 218 -4.78 -19.24 -18.93
N LEU A 219 -5.39 -18.09 -18.62
CA LEU A 219 -5.65 -17.66 -17.25
C LEU A 219 -6.70 -18.55 -16.59
N LEU A 220 -6.27 -19.37 -15.63
CA LEU A 220 -7.11 -20.30 -14.90
C LEU A 220 -7.78 -19.64 -13.68
N GLY A 221 -7.04 -18.76 -13.01
CA GLY A 221 -7.50 -18.08 -11.80
C GLY A 221 -6.35 -17.55 -10.96
N GLY A 222 -6.56 -17.48 -9.66
CA GLY A 222 -5.55 -17.01 -8.73
C GLY A 222 -5.89 -17.28 -7.28
N ILE A 223 -4.87 -17.16 -6.43
CA ILE A 223 -4.99 -17.18 -4.98
C ILE A 223 -5.04 -15.73 -4.49
N ALA A 224 -6.19 -15.34 -3.94
CA ALA A 224 -6.40 -14.06 -3.28
C ALA A 224 -6.08 -14.18 -1.79
N LEU A 225 -5.26 -13.25 -1.31
CA LEU A 225 -4.95 -13.10 0.11
C LEU A 225 -5.60 -11.84 0.65
N VAL A 226 -6.12 -11.90 1.88
CA VAL A 226 -6.47 -10.73 2.67
C VAL A 226 -5.63 -10.76 3.94
N GLU A 227 -5.05 -9.61 4.29
CA GLU A 227 -4.27 -9.44 5.52
C GLU A 227 -5.06 -8.61 6.53
N ASN A 228 -4.81 -8.89 7.81
CA ASN A 228 -5.41 -8.17 8.93
C ASN A 228 -4.58 -6.96 9.38
N PHE A 229 -4.98 -6.41 10.52
CA PHE A 229 -4.38 -5.26 11.18
C PHE A 229 -2.89 -5.44 11.40
N ASP A 230 -2.46 -6.63 11.79
CA ASP A 230 -1.07 -7.00 12.09
C ASP A 230 -0.28 -7.43 10.82
N GLU A 231 -0.81 -7.16 9.63
CA GLU A 231 -0.30 -7.64 8.34
C GLU A 231 -0.22 -9.18 8.22
N GLU A 232 -0.86 -9.93 9.11
CA GLU A 232 -0.94 -11.39 9.05
C GLU A 232 -2.03 -11.84 8.07
N THR A 233 -1.89 -13.01 7.47
CA THR A 233 -2.87 -13.54 6.51
C THR A 233 -4.15 -13.99 7.21
N ALA A 234 -5.22 -13.24 6.99
CA ALA A 234 -6.52 -13.42 7.60
C ALA A 234 -7.48 -14.25 6.74
N HIS A 235 -7.29 -14.22 5.43
CA HIS A 235 -8.07 -15.03 4.48
C HIS A 235 -7.23 -15.44 3.29
N ILE A 236 -7.54 -16.62 2.78
CA ILE A 236 -6.97 -17.18 1.54
C ILE A 236 -8.14 -17.73 0.74
N GLU A 237 -8.19 -17.40 -0.55
CA GLU A 237 -9.24 -17.91 -1.43
C GLU A 237 -8.74 -18.17 -2.85
N GLY A 238 -9.07 -19.34 -3.37
CA GLY A 238 -8.88 -19.73 -4.75
C GLY A 238 -10.05 -19.22 -5.58
N VAL A 239 -9.76 -18.32 -6.51
CA VAL A 239 -10.78 -17.72 -7.37
C VAL A 239 -10.49 -18.11 -8.80
N SER A 240 -11.46 -18.75 -9.46
CA SER A 240 -11.36 -19.01 -10.90
C SER A 240 -11.42 -17.70 -11.68
N ALA A 241 -10.75 -17.66 -12.84
CA ALA A 241 -10.64 -16.43 -13.63
C ALA A 241 -12.00 -15.83 -14.00
N SER A 242 -13.03 -16.67 -14.19
CA SER A 242 -14.40 -16.27 -14.54
C SER A 242 -15.18 -15.67 -13.36
N ALA A 243 -14.74 -15.87 -12.13
CA ALA A 243 -15.40 -15.39 -10.91
C ALA A 243 -14.77 -14.11 -10.33
N PHE A 244 -13.66 -13.62 -10.90
CA PHE A 244 -12.91 -12.47 -10.37
C PHE A 244 -13.79 -11.24 -10.08
N GLU A 245 -14.55 -10.74 -11.07
CA GLU A 245 -15.35 -9.51 -10.92
C GLU A 245 -16.53 -9.68 -9.96
N GLN A 246 -16.95 -10.92 -9.71
CA GLN A 246 -17.98 -11.24 -8.73
C GLN A 246 -17.39 -11.32 -7.33
N ARG A 247 -16.23 -11.96 -7.18
CA ARG A 247 -15.69 -12.35 -5.88
C ARG A 247 -14.76 -11.31 -5.26
N GLU A 248 -13.95 -10.61 -6.06
CA GLU A 248 -13.07 -9.56 -5.56
C GLU A 248 -13.78 -8.46 -4.77
N PRO A 249 -14.98 -7.97 -5.16
CA PRO A 249 -15.67 -6.95 -4.36
C PRO A 249 -15.95 -7.39 -2.92
N GLU A 250 -16.27 -8.67 -2.71
CA GLU A 250 -16.53 -9.22 -1.38
C GLU A 250 -15.22 -9.41 -0.59
N LEU A 251 -14.16 -9.86 -1.25
CA LEU A 251 -12.81 -9.93 -0.68
C LEU A 251 -12.26 -8.55 -0.31
N LEU A 252 -12.51 -7.54 -1.14
CA LEU A 252 -12.13 -6.16 -0.89
C LEU A 252 -12.90 -5.55 0.27
N ALA A 253 -14.19 -5.89 0.41
CA ALA A 253 -14.97 -5.49 1.58
C ALA A 253 -14.40 -6.09 2.86
N ARG A 254 -14.00 -7.36 2.83
CA ARG A 254 -13.28 -8.00 3.94
C ARG A 254 -11.94 -7.30 4.23
N ALA A 255 -11.14 -7.05 3.19
CA ALA A 255 -9.87 -6.35 3.32
C ALA A 255 -10.02 -4.94 3.94
N ARG A 256 -11.09 -4.20 3.63
CA ARG A 256 -11.37 -2.92 4.28
C ARG A 256 -11.69 -3.06 5.76
N ALA A 257 -12.39 -4.12 6.14
CA ALA A 257 -12.78 -4.35 7.53
C ALA A 257 -11.60 -4.83 8.41
N GLU A 258 -10.62 -5.51 7.81
CA GLU A 258 -9.48 -6.07 8.54
C GLU A 258 -8.22 -5.20 8.47
N MET A 259 -8.12 -4.26 7.51
CA MET A 259 -6.94 -3.41 7.32
C MET A 259 -6.67 -2.51 8.54
N ALA A 260 -5.39 -2.30 8.82
CA ALA A 260 -4.91 -1.29 9.77
C ALA A 260 -5.52 0.09 9.51
N THR A 261 -6.22 0.63 10.51
CA THR A 261 -6.84 1.96 10.51
C THR A 261 -6.71 2.59 11.89
N LEU A 262 -6.80 3.91 11.99
CA LEU A 262 -6.84 4.59 13.29
C LEU A 262 -8.12 4.19 14.04
N PRO A 263 -8.12 4.18 15.39
CA PRO A 263 -9.32 3.90 16.19
C PRO A 263 -10.34 5.06 16.19
N THR A 264 -10.21 6.03 15.27
CA THR A 264 -11.13 7.16 15.10
C THR A 264 -11.23 7.53 13.61
N ASP A 265 -12.39 8.04 13.22
CA ASP A 265 -12.66 8.62 11.90
C ASP A 265 -12.50 10.16 11.88
N ASP A 266 -12.28 10.81 13.02
CA ASP A 266 -12.16 12.27 13.15
C ASP A 266 -10.97 12.62 14.06
N LEU A 267 -10.11 13.52 13.60
CA LEU A 267 -8.87 13.87 14.31
C LEU A 267 -8.38 15.28 13.97
N ASP A 268 -8.12 16.10 15.00
CA ASP A 268 -7.58 17.45 14.80
C ASP A 268 -6.13 17.40 14.29
N LEU A 269 -5.29 16.54 14.90
CA LEU A 269 -3.87 16.44 14.54
C LEU A 269 -3.37 14.99 14.56
N LEU A 270 -2.86 14.53 13.42
CA LEU A 270 -2.04 13.32 13.33
C LEU A 270 -0.56 13.68 13.27
N VAL A 271 0.23 13.14 14.19
CA VAL A 271 1.69 13.18 14.13
C VAL A 271 2.24 11.82 13.69
N VAL A 272 3.10 11.82 12.68
CA VAL A 272 3.71 10.62 12.10
C VAL A 272 5.23 10.73 12.21
N ASP A 273 5.88 9.81 12.92
CA ASP A 273 7.34 9.83 13.12
C ASP A 273 8.08 9.67 11.80
N GLU A 274 7.66 8.71 10.98
CA GLU A 274 8.32 8.42 9.73
C GLU A 274 7.39 8.04 8.57
N ILE A 275 7.77 8.47 7.37
CA ILE A 275 7.12 8.10 6.12
C ILE A 275 8.08 7.30 5.23
N GLY A 276 7.53 6.41 4.41
CA GLY A 276 8.37 5.57 3.56
C GLY A 276 7.61 4.82 2.48
N LYS A 277 8.32 4.48 1.41
CA LYS A 277 7.70 3.79 0.26
C LYS A 277 7.39 2.33 0.54
N GLU A 278 8.17 1.75 1.44
CA GLU A 278 8.00 0.43 2.00
C GLU A 278 6.82 0.36 2.97
N ILE A 279 6.53 1.43 3.72
CA ILE A 279 5.30 1.57 4.54
C ILE A 279 4.09 1.63 3.60
N SER A 280 4.11 2.55 2.63
CA SER A 280 3.08 2.64 1.60
C SER A 280 3.66 3.23 0.33
N GLY A 281 3.19 2.81 -0.84
CA GLY A 281 3.69 3.36 -2.11
C GLY A 281 3.57 4.88 -2.23
N ALA A 282 2.69 5.49 -1.43
CA ALA A 282 2.49 6.93 -1.32
C ALA A 282 3.25 7.60 -0.15
N GLY A 283 4.12 6.89 0.57
CA GLY A 283 4.84 7.37 1.76
C GLY A 283 4.09 7.08 3.08
N MET A 284 2.78 7.35 3.08
CA MET A 284 1.83 6.99 4.13
C MET A 284 0.67 6.22 3.48
N ASP A 285 0.01 5.32 4.21
CA ASP A 285 -1.21 4.67 3.70
C ASP A 285 -2.33 5.70 3.67
N THR A 286 -2.78 6.02 2.46
CA THR A 286 -3.77 7.08 2.24
C THR A 286 -5.17 6.69 2.69
N ASN A 287 -5.42 5.41 2.96
CA ASN A 287 -6.65 4.96 3.60
C ASN A 287 -6.62 5.15 5.13
N VAL A 288 -5.42 5.17 5.74
CA VAL A 288 -5.23 5.45 7.18
C VAL A 288 -5.32 6.94 7.47
N ILE A 289 -4.83 7.77 6.55
CA ILE A 289 -4.81 9.24 6.73
C ILE A 289 -5.94 9.98 6.00
N GLY A 290 -6.78 9.26 5.25
CA GLY A 290 -7.92 9.84 4.52
C GLY A 290 -7.57 10.83 3.41
N ARG A 291 -6.39 10.71 2.76
CA ARG A 291 -5.89 11.69 1.78
C ARG A 291 -5.22 11.04 0.57
N TYR A 292 -5.91 11.01 -0.57
CA TYR A 292 -5.34 10.58 -1.85
C TYR A 292 -4.54 11.70 -2.52
N GLN A 293 -5.09 12.93 -2.51
CA GLN A 293 -4.61 14.14 -3.17
C GLN A 293 -4.20 13.90 -4.63
N VAL A 294 -5.00 13.15 -5.39
CA VAL A 294 -4.76 12.92 -6.83
C VAL A 294 -5.78 13.68 -7.69
N LEU A 295 -5.46 13.93 -8.95
CA LEU A 295 -6.32 14.73 -9.83
C LEU A 295 -7.63 14.04 -10.22
N ASN A 296 -7.67 12.71 -10.16
CA ASN A 296 -8.72 11.88 -10.74
C ASN A 296 -9.59 11.16 -9.72
N ALA A 297 -9.38 11.39 -8.43
CA ALA A 297 -10.22 10.89 -7.35
C ALA A 297 -10.29 11.94 -6.23
N PRO A 298 -11.47 12.20 -5.65
CA PRO A 298 -11.55 13.01 -4.44
C PRO A 298 -10.93 12.25 -3.26
N ASP A 299 -10.51 13.00 -2.25
CA ASP A 299 -10.16 12.40 -0.96
C ASP A 299 -11.40 11.71 -0.34
N PRO A 300 -11.22 10.61 0.39
CA PRO A 300 -12.32 9.96 1.10
C PRO A 300 -12.92 10.89 2.16
N GLU A 301 -14.18 10.67 2.51
CA GLU A 301 -14.85 11.44 3.57
C GLU A 301 -14.32 11.10 4.97
N THR A 302 -13.89 9.84 5.18
CA THR A 302 -13.26 9.37 6.43
C THR A 302 -12.00 8.54 6.15
N PRO A 303 -11.02 8.53 7.07
CA PRO A 303 -10.95 9.40 8.26
C PRO A 303 -10.72 10.87 7.88
N ALA A 304 -11.38 11.78 8.58
CA ALA A 304 -11.21 13.21 8.45
C ALA A 304 -10.11 13.66 9.42
N ILE A 305 -8.96 14.06 8.86
CA ILE A 305 -7.84 14.57 9.66
C ILE A 305 -7.57 16.01 9.25
N ASP A 306 -7.74 16.94 10.19
CA ASP A 306 -7.61 18.38 9.93
C ASP A 306 -6.16 18.74 9.56
N LEU A 307 -5.19 18.31 10.37
CA LEU A 307 -3.77 18.54 10.12
C LEU A 307 -2.92 17.28 10.30
N ILE A 308 -1.93 17.10 9.42
CA ILE A 308 -0.93 16.05 9.51
C ILE A 308 0.46 16.66 9.63
N TYR A 309 1.21 16.23 10.64
CA TYR A 309 2.63 16.54 10.83
C TYR A 309 3.49 15.30 10.58
N ALA A 310 4.31 15.31 9.52
CA ALA A 310 5.30 14.28 9.25
C ALA A 310 6.69 14.69 9.74
N ARG A 311 7.28 13.95 10.68
CA ARG A 311 8.54 14.29 11.35
C ARG A 311 9.78 13.89 10.56
N GLY A 312 9.70 12.86 9.71
CA GLY A 312 10.86 12.33 9.00
C GLY A 312 10.53 11.26 7.98
N LEU A 313 11.58 10.71 7.39
CA LEU A 313 11.58 9.58 6.47
C LEU A 313 12.33 8.41 7.11
N THR A 314 11.92 7.19 6.78
CA THR A 314 12.71 6.01 7.13
C THR A 314 14.06 6.02 6.40
N GLU A 315 15.07 5.33 6.96
CA GLU A 315 16.35 5.12 6.27
C GLU A 315 16.19 4.35 4.94
N ARG A 316 15.21 3.45 4.87
CA ARG A 316 14.95 2.57 3.72
C ARG A 316 14.52 3.35 2.48
N THR A 317 13.95 4.55 2.65
CA THR A 317 13.63 5.45 1.54
C THR A 317 14.85 5.86 0.72
N LYS A 318 16.07 5.81 1.32
CA LYS A 318 17.31 6.37 0.75
C LYS A 318 17.10 7.83 0.26
N GLY A 319 16.27 8.59 0.99
CA GLY A 319 15.92 9.98 0.73
C GLY A 319 14.75 10.20 -0.24
N ASN A 320 14.03 9.15 -0.64
CA ASN A 320 12.86 9.30 -1.49
C ASN A 320 11.62 9.70 -0.68
N GLY A 321 11.38 11.00 -0.50
CA GLY A 321 10.25 11.50 0.29
C GLY A 321 8.95 11.71 -0.47
N ASN A 322 8.72 10.95 -1.54
CA ASN A 322 7.43 11.02 -2.23
C ASN A 322 6.32 10.54 -1.29
N GLY A 323 5.45 11.47 -0.89
CA GLY A 323 4.47 11.28 0.18
C GLY A 323 4.50 12.40 1.21
N ILE A 324 5.63 13.14 1.31
CA ILE A 324 5.74 14.25 2.26
C ILE A 324 4.68 15.32 2.02
N GLY A 325 4.27 15.52 0.76
CA GLY A 325 3.22 16.49 0.41
C GLY A 325 1.81 16.13 0.87
N LEU A 326 1.60 14.92 1.42
CA LEU A 326 0.34 14.53 2.05
C LEU A 326 0.20 15.11 3.47
N SER A 327 1.30 15.63 4.04
CA SER A 327 1.32 16.34 5.32
C SER A 327 1.17 17.85 5.12
N ASP A 328 0.63 18.53 6.14
CA ASP A 328 0.48 19.99 6.14
C ASP A 328 1.73 20.66 6.67
N ILE A 329 2.40 19.99 7.62
CA ILE A 329 3.58 20.47 8.31
C ILE A 329 4.65 19.37 8.29
N THR A 330 5.91 19.79 8.22
CA THR A 330 7.07 18.95 8.44
C THR A 330 8.17 19.76 9.14
N ARG A 331 9.33 19.15 9.42
CA ARG A 331 10.45 19.83 10.09
C ARG A 331 11.70 19.86 9.23
N ARG A 332 12.63 20.74 9.58
CA ARG A 332 13.89 20.94 8.85
C ARG A 332 14.64 19.63 8.62
N ASP A 333 14.78 18.79 9.65
CA ASP A 333 15.52 17.53 9.52
C ASP A 333 14.90 16.57 8.48
N ALA A 334 13.57 16.51 8.38
CA ALA A 334 12.89 15.70 7.36
C ALA A 334 13.25 16.18 5.95
N ILE A 335 13.37 17.50 5.75
CA ILE A 335 13.78 18.07 4.47
C ILE A 335 15.24 17.77 4.15
N GLU A 336 16.10 17.75 5.16
CA GLU A 336 17.51 17.41 5.00
C GLU A 336 17.72 15.93 4.63
N GLN A 337 16.76 15.06 4.97
CA GLN A 337 16.73 13.66 4.52
C GLN A 337 16.34 13.51 3.04
N LEU A 338 15.74 14.51 2.40
CA LEU A 338 15.24 14.41 1.03
C LEU A 338 16.35 14.40 -0.02
N ASP A 339 16.30 13.38 -0.88
CA ASP A 339 16.88 13.39 -2.22
C ASP A 339 15.80 13.84 -3.21
N LEU A 340 15.86 15.11 -3.61
CA LEU A 340 14.89 15.71 -4.52
C LEU A 340 14.94 15.08 -5.93
N GLN A 341 16.08 14.55 -6.37
CA GLN A 341 16.16 13.88 -7.66
C GLN A 341 15.33 12.61 -7.65
N LYS A 342 15.48 11.80 -6.59
CA LYS A 342 14.71 10.56 -6.41
C LYS A 342 13.22 10.83 -6.17
N THR A 343 12.91 11.85 -5.39
CA THR A 343 11.54 12.26 -5.09
C THR A 343 10.82 12.72 -6.36
N TYR A 344 11.46 13.59 -7.15
CA TYR A 344 10.87 14.10 -8.40
C TYR A 344 10.80 13.06 -9.50
N ALA A 345 11.79 12.17 -9.62
CA ALA A 345 11.72 11.06 -10.56
C ALA A 345 10.41 10.28 -10.36
N ASN A 346 10.06 9.96 -9.10
CA ASN A 346 8.82 9.24 -8.80
C ASN A 346 7.55 10.07 -9.03
N ALA A 347 7.53 11.33 -8.60
CA ALA A 347 6.37 12.18 -8.79
C ALA A 347 6.06 12.38 -10.29
N LEU A 348 7.10 12.59 -11.10
CA LEU A 348 6.97 12.76 -12.56
C LEU A 348 6.57 11.46 -13.27
N THR A 349 7.10 10.31 -12.85
CA THR A 349 6.73 9.01 -13.45
C THR A 349 5.31 8.58 -13.08
N SER A 350 4.87 8.82 -11.84
CA SER A 350 3.53 8.43 -11.37
C SER A 350 2.44 9.45 -11.69
N GLY A 351 2.79 10.68 -12.05
CA GLY A 351 1.85 11.80 -12.20
C GLY A 351 1.28 12.34 -10.88
N SER A 352 1.71 11.82 -9.72
CA SER A 352 1.24 12.23 -8.39
C SER A 352 2.05 13.41 -7.85
N LEU A 353 1.97 14.56 -8.53
CA LEU A 353 2.79 15.74 -8.22
C LEU A 353 2.54 16.32 -6.81
N SER A 354 1.32 16.22 -6.30
CA SER A 354 0.93 16.61 -4.93
C SER A 354 1.82 15.98 -3.88
N LYS A 355 2.15 14.69 -4.03
CA LYS A 355 2.94 13.92 -3.07
C LYS A 355 4.39 14.40 -2.93
N ALA A 356 4.88 15.21 -3.87
CA ALA A 356 6.19 15.84 -3.82
C ALA A 356 6.14 17.35 -3.50
N GLN A 357 4.95 17.90 -3.19
CA GLN A 357 4.83 19.27 -2.70
C GLN A 357 5.48 19.38 -1.33
N LEU A 358 6.13 20.51 -1.08
CA LEU A 358 6.79 20.79 0.18
C LEU A 358 5.77 21.38 1.17
N PRO A 359 5.53 20.75 2.32
CA PRO A 359 4.68 21.29 3.38
C PRO A 359 5.30 22.53 4.05
N VAL A 360 4.59 23.13 5.00
CA VAL A 360 5.20 24.15 5.87
C VAL A 360 6.34 23.51 6.67
N VAL A 361 7.54 24.06 6.56
CA VAL A 361 8.74 23.52 7.22
C VAL A 361 9.01 24.27 8.51
N ALA A 362 8.69 23.64 9.64
CA ALA A 362 9.06 24.12 10.96
C ALA A 362 10.55 23.88 11.25
N PRO A 363 11.16 24.66 12.14
CA PRO A 363 12.56 24.45 12.53
C PRO A 363 12.82 23.10 13.21
N ASP A 364 11.87 22.59 14.00
CA ASP A 364 11.98 21.39 14.86
C ASP A 364 10.59 20.93 15.37
N ASP A 365 10.54 19.90 16.22
CA ASP A 365 9.27 19.32 16.72
C ASP A 365 8.47 20.31 17.57
N GLU A 366 9.13 21.07 18.44
CA GLU A 366 8.44 22.02 19.33
C GLU A 366 7.65 23.05 18.53
N LEU A 367 8.31 23.66 17.54
CA LEU A 367 7.67 24.66 16.70
C LEU A 367 6.71 24.04 15.68
N ALA A 368 6.94 22.80 15.22
CA ALA A 368 5.98 22.09 14.38
C ALA A 368 4.66 21.88 15.11
N ILE A 369 4.70 21.33 16.34
CA ILE A 369 3.50 21.10 17.16
C ILE A 369 2.79 22.43 17.46
N ARG A 370 3.52 23.46 17.90
CA ARG A 370 2.90 24.79 18.15
C ARG A 370 2.25 25.37 16.89
N THR A 371 2.89 25.20 15.73
CA THR A 371 2.33 25.64 14.44
C THR A 371 1.05 24.88 14.13
N SER A 372 1.05 23.55 14.28
CA SER A 372 -0.14 22.72 14.06
C SER A 372 -1.29 23.16 14.96
N LEU A 373 -1.05 23.23 16.27
CA LEU A 373 -2.08 23.59 17.24
C LEU A 373 -2.63 25.01 16.97
N SER A 374 -1.77 25.98 16.68
CA SER A 374 -2.23 27.33 16.33
C SER A 374 -3.04 27.36 15.02
N ALA A 375 -2.73 26.49 14.05
CA ALA A 375 -3.38 26.46 12.74
C ALA A 375 -4.80 25.86 12.77
N LEU A 376 -5.15 25.09 13.81
CA LEU A 376 -6.52 24.56 14.03
C LEU A 376 -7.56 25.68 14.22
N GLY A 377 -7.15 26.92 14.53
CA GLY A 377 -8.04 28.08 14.58
C GLY A 377 -8.98 28.16 15.79
N GLY A 378 -9.03 27.13 16.63
CA GLY A 378 -9.86 27.04 17.84
C GLY A 378 -9.26 26.18 18.94
N TYR A 379 -7.93 26.11 19.01
CA TYR A 379 -7.21 25.22 19.90
C TYR A 379 -7.61 25.33 21.38
N ASP A 380 -7.90 24.18 21.99
CA ASP A 380 -8.10 23.99 23.42
C ASP A 380 -7.38 22.70 23.86
N PRO A 381 -6.39 22.75 24.78
CA PRO A 381 -5.69 21.57 25.27
C PRO A 381 -6.62 20.54 25.94
N GLU A 382 -7.81 20.92 26.40
CA GLU A 382 -8.75 19.99 27.05
C GLU A 382 -9.61 19.21 26.04
N THR A 383 -9.80 19.73 24.82
CA THR A 383 -10.71 19.11 23.83
C THR A 383 -10.03 18.64 22.55
N VAL A 384 -8.77 19.02 22.32
CA VAL A 384 -8.04 18.64 21.10
C VAL A 384 -7.86 17.12 21.01
N THR A 385 -8.18 16.55 19.86
CA THR A 385 -7.95 15.14 19.53
C THR A 385 -6.62 15.00 18.78
N ILE A 386 -5.65 14.33 19.40
CA ILE A 386 -4.32 14.13 18.82
C ILE A 386 -3.98 12.66 18.87
N ALA A 387 -3.52 12.11 17.75
CA ALA A 387 -2.88 10.81 17.68
C ALA A 387 -1.43 10.98 17.20
N TRP A 388 -0.53 10.27 17.84
CA TRP A 388 0.88 10.23 17.48
C TRP A 388 1.29 8.78 17.26
N ILE A 389 1.63 8.46 16.01
CA ILE A 389 1.99 7.12 15.54
C ILE A 389 3.43 7.08 15.03
N GLU A 390 4.03 5.89 15.03
CA GLU A 390 5.32 5.70 14.41
C GLU A 390 5.21 5.86 12.88
N ASN A 391 4.31 5.10 12.27
CA ASN A 391 3.95 5.18 10.86
C ASN A 391 2.56 4.56 10.63
N THR A 392 2.05 4.60 9.39
CA THR A 392 0.69 4.13 9.06
C THR A 392 0.50 2.61 8.99
N THR A 393 1.54 1.82 9.25
CA THR A 393 1.43 0.36 9.39
C THR A 393 1.63 -0.09 10.84
N GLU A 394 2.37 0.69 11.64
CA GLU A 394 2.59 0.46 13.06
C GLU A 394 1.58 1.24 13.91
N LEU A 395 0.36 0.70 14.04
CA LEU A 395 -0.75 1.34 14.76
C LEU A 395 -1.06 0.70 16.13
N SER A 396 -0.38 -0.38 16.50
CA SER A 396 -0.66 -1.13 17.73
C SER A 396 -0.27 -0.39 19.01
N GLU A 397 0.62 0.59 18.93
CA GLU A 397 0.97 1.48 20.04
C GLU A 397 0.97 2.93 19.55
N MET A 398 0.32 3.82 20.30
CA MET A 398 0.20 5.23 19.94
C MET A 398 0.17 6.11 21.19
N HIS A 399 0.50 7.40 21.02
CA HIS A 399 0.26 8.40 22.05
C HIS A 399 -0.96 9.21 21.66
N VAL A 400 -1.91 9.32 22.57
CA VAL A 400 -3.17 10.04 22.33
C VAL A 400 -3.38 11.16 23.33
N SER A 401 -4.08 12.22 22.92
CA SER A 401 -4.58 13.23 23.85
C SER A 401 -5.69 12.64 24.74
N PRO A 402 -5.97 13.24 25.92
CA PRO A 402 -7.06 12.79 26.79
C PRO A 402 -8.42 12.83 26.10
N ALA A 403 -8.69 13.85 25.28
CA ALA A 403 -9.95 13.96 24.56
C ALA A 403 -10.14 12.79 23.59
N LEU A 404 -9.12 12.45 22.80
CA LEU A 404 -9.18 11.28 21.93
C LEU A 404 -9.31 9.98 22.74
N LEU A 405 -8.60 9.85 23.86
CA LEU A 405 -8.71 8.68 24.73
C LEU A 405 -10.14 8.45 25.23
N GLU A 406 -10.89 9.51 25.55
CA GLU A 406 -12.29 9.39 25.97
C GLU A 406 -13.16 8.77 24.87
N GLU A 407 -12.87 9.08 23.59
CA GLU A 407 -13.59 8.56 22.43
C GLU A 407 -13.27 7.10 22.14
N ILE A 408 -12.00 6.70 22.27
CA ILE A 408 -11.50 5.37 21.86
C ILE A 408 -11.32 4.39 23.03
N SER A 409 -11.74 4.77 24.24
CA SER A 409 -11.43 4.03 25.48
C SER A 409 -11.90 2.57 25.52
N ASP A 410 -12.90 2.21 24.70
CA ASP A 410 -13.38 0.83 24.57
C ASP A 410 -12.50 -0.03 23.64
N ASP A 411 -11.70 0.61 22.77
CA ASP A 411 -10.88 -0.05 21.75
C ASP A 411 -9.40 -0.16 22.14
N VAL A 412 -8.97 0.57 23.17
CA VAL A 412 -7.55 0.65 23.56
C VAL A 412 -7.30 0.30 25.03
N THR A 413 -6.08 -0.16 25.32
CA THR A 413 -5.58 -0.36 26.69
C THR A 413 -4.59 0.73 27.05
N VAL A 414 -4.83 1.44 28.15
CA VAL A 414 -3.88 2.44 28.67
C VAL A 414 -2.62 1.76 29.20
N LEU A 415 -1.47 2.13 28.64
CA LEU A 415 -0.16 1.66 29.09
C LEU A 415 0.46 2.63 30.10
N GLU A 416 0.51 3.92 29.76
CA GLU A 416 1.23 4.92 30.55
C GLU A 416 0.67 6.33 30.33
N ARG A 417 0.76 7.19 31.37
CA ARG A 417 0.48 8.62 31.25
C ARG A 417 1.80 9.37 31.19
N GLU A 418 1.91 10.27 30.22
CA GLU A 418 3.16 10.93 29.89
C GLU A 418 2.93 12.41 29.58
N ARG A 419 4.00 13.18 29.65
CA ARG A 419 4.03 14.56 29.16
C ARG A 419 4.96 14.66 27.97
N LEU A 420 4.54 15.45 26.99
CA LEU A 420 5.39 15.87 25.90
C LEU A 420 6.29 17.02 26.37
N GLU A 421 7.59 16.75 26.42
CA GLU A 421 8.64 17.73 26.68
C GLU A 421 9.52 17.89 25.42
N PHE A 422 10.32 18.95 25.38
CA PHE A 422 11.22 19.20 24.26
C PHE A 422 12.65 19.42 24.76
N GLU A 423 13.57 18.58 24.29
CA GLU A 423 15.01 18.71 24.52
C GLU A 423 15.66 19.27 23.25
N ASP A 424 16.15 20.51 23.31
CA ASP A 424 16.71 21.25 22.16
C ASP A 424 15.77 21.26 20.93
N GLY A 425 14.46 21.32 21.17
CA GLY A 425 13.42 21.31 20.14
C GLY A 425 13.00 19.93 19.63
N THR A 426 13.66 18.86 20.09
CA THR A 426 13.27 17.48 19.77
C THR A 426 12.30 16.96 20.81
N ARG A 427 11.25 16.26 20.39
CA ARG A 427 10.26 15.68 21.32
C ARG A 427 10.88 14.66 22.27
N ALA A 428 10.41 14.64 23.51
CA ALA A 428 10.62 13.57 24.48
C ALA A 428 9.31 13.31 25.23
N PHE A 429 8.91 12.06 25.38
CA PHE A 429 7.82 11.69 26.28
C PHE A 429 8.42 11.32 27.64
N VAL A 430 7.87 11.89 28.71
CA VAL A 430 8.33 11.68 30.08
C VAL A 430 7.17 11.17 30.91
N SER A 431 7.34 10.02 31.56
CA SER A 431 6.35 9.42 32.47
C SER A 431 5.94 10.39 33.59
N GLU A 432 4.64 10.43 33.89
CA GLU A 432 4.09 11.23 35.00
C GLU A 432 4.24 10.62 36.40
#